data_AF-A0A970GD47-F1
#
_entry.id   AF-A0A970GD47-F1
#
_cell.length_a   1.000
_cell.length_b   1.000
_cell.length_c   1.000
_cell.angle_alpha   90.00
_cell.angle_beta   90.00
_cell.angle_gamma   90.00
#
_symmetry.space_group_name_H-M   'P 1'
#
loop_
_entity.id
_entity.type
_entity.pdbx_description
1 polymer ?
#
loop_
_entity_poly.entity_id
_entity_poly.type
_entity_poly.pdbx_seq_one_letter_code
_entity_poly.pdbx_strand_id
1 'polypeptide(L)'
;MSIKFDPNNNVIKLCMMGMGFEDSGDVDKASTMFHEAWNKAADDYEKFIAAYHLARQQKSIIDKLKWMETSIQYALNINDENVKSAYSTLYENIAKCYEELSDPVNAKKNYELSKLYKGAPSDKGPFYHGTKADLKVGDLLTAGGISNYNPELQINHIYFTANINGAVLAAALAKGEGRERVYIVEPTGEFENDPNVTDKKFPGNLTRSYRSKEPLRIIGEETEWTKLTTTELNKWRENLAKSKGEIIN
;
A
#
# COMPACT_ATOMS: atom_id res chain seq x y z
N MET A 1 8.04 4.03 -14.72
CA MET A 1 8.26 4.56 -13.36
C MET A 1 8.67 3.37 -12.50
N SER A 2 9.82 3.44 -11.81
CA SER A 2 10.33 2.31 -11.03
C SER A 2 9.40 2.00 -9.85
N ILE A 3 9.02 0.74 -9.68
CA ILE A 3 8.26 0.26 -8.52
C ILE A 3 9.07 0.51 -7.26
N LYS A 4 8.50 1.23 -6.28
CA LYS A 4 9.21 1.55 -5.03
C LYS A 4 8.79 0.68 -3.83
N PHE A 5 7.50 0.33 -3.72
CA PHE A 5 7.07 -0.56 -2.64
C PHE A 5 7.36 -2.01 -2.99
N ASP A 6 8.36 -2.58 -2.33
CA ASP A 6 8.72 -4.00 -2.42
C ASP A 6 8.75 -4.61 -1.02
N PRO A 7 7.90 -5.60 -0.70
CA PRO A 7 7.98 -6.35 0.57
C PRO A 7 9.34 -7.02 0.81
N ASN A 8 10.15 -7.19 -0.23
CA ASN A 8 11.50 -7.71 -0.10
C ASN A 8 12.57 -6.68 0.29
N ASN A 9 12.25 -5.39 0.22
CA ASN A 9 13.11 -4.31 0.69
C ASN A 9 13.41 -4.45 2.19
N ASN A 10 14.67 -4.28 2.58
CA ASN A 10 15.13 -4.50 3.95
C ASN A 10 14.52 -3.51 4.96
N VAL A 11 14.34 -2.25 4.56
CA VAL A 11 13.72 -1.22 5.41
C VAL A 11 12.23 -1.52 5.60
N ILE A 12 11.52 -1.89 4.52
CA ILE A 12 10.12 -2.29 4.60
C ILE A 12 9.96 -3.52 5.51
N LYS A 13 10.83 -4.53 5.38
CA LYS A 13 10.85 -5.71 6.27
C LYS A 13 11.02 -5.34 7.73
N LEU A 14 11.97 -4.45 8.04
CA LEU A 14 12.18 -3.97 9.42
C LEU A 14 10.95 -3.22 9.94
N CYS A 15 10.33 -2.35 9.15
CA CYS A 15 9.08 -1.70 9.52
C CYS A 15 7.94 -2.70 9.76
N MET A 16 7.80 -3.73 8.92
CA MET A 16 6.81 -4.79 9.12
C MET A 16 7.06 -5.60 10.39
N MET A 17 8.32 -5.91 10.70
CA MET A 17 8.69 -6.55 11.97
C MET A 17 8.36 -5.66 13.16
N GLY A 18 8.67 -4.36 13.07
CA GLY A 18 8.32 -3.37 14.09
C GLY A 18 6.83 -3.32 14.37
N MET A 19 6.00 -3.27 13.31
CA MET A 19 4.54 -3.33 13.45
C MET A 19 4.06 -4.64 14.08
N GLY A 20 4.66 -5.78 13.71
CA GLY A 20 4.35 -7.05 14.36
C GLY A 20 4.62 -7.04 15.87
N PHE A 21 5.68 -6.36 16.31
CA PHE A 21 5.95 -6.16 17.74
C PHE A 21 4.96 -5.17 18.39
N GLU A 22 4.57 -4.09 17.70
CA GLU A 22 3.51 -3.18 18.16
C GLU A 22 2.20 -3.94 18.41
N ASP A 23 1.78 -4.79 17.45
CA ASP A 23 0.55 -5.59 17.54
C ASP A 23 0.59 -6.58 18.72
N SER A 24 1.78 -7.06 19.10
CA SER A 24 1.98 -7.91 20.27
C SER A 24 2.18 -7.13 21.59
N GLY A 25 2.20 -5.80 21.55
CA GLY A 25 2.42 -4.92 22.71
C GLY A 25 3.88 -4.75 23.13
N ASP A 26 4.85 -5.25 22.35
CA ASP A 26 6.29 -5.15 22.63
C ASP A 26 6.87 -3.87 22.02
N VAL A 27 6.57 -2.74 22.67
CA VAL A 27 6.93 -1.39 22.20
C VAL A 27 8.45 -1.19 22.09
N ASP A 28 9.24 -1.80 22.96
CA ASP A 28 10.70 -1.66 22.96
C ASP A 28 11.35 -2.37 21.76
N LYS A 29 10.88 -3.57 21.41
CA LYS A 29 11.33 -4.25 20.19
C LYS A 29 10.83 -3.53 18.95
N ALA A 30 9.58 -3.04 18.94
CA ALA A 30 9.06 -2.25 17.83
C ALA A 30 9.94 -1.03 17.55
N SER A 31 10.24 -0.25 18.59
CA SER A 31 11.13 0.90 18.53
C SER A 31 12.52 0.51 17.99
N THR A 32 13.10 -0.60 18.47
CA THR A 32 14.39 -1.10 17.98
C THR A 32 14.38 -1.35 16.47
N MET A 33 13.34 -2.01 15.96
CA MET A 33 13.20 -2.30 14.52
C MET A 33 13.06 -1.02 13.68
N PHE A 34 12.28 -0.04 14.13
CA PHE A 34 12.11 1.22 13.39
C PHE A 34 13.38 2.08 13.38
N HIS A 35 14.15 2.10 14.48
CA HIS A 35 15.46 2.77 14.49
C HIS A 35 16.46 2.08 13.57
N GLU A 36 16.47 0.75 13.53
CA GLU A 36 17.30 0.01 12.59
C GLU A 36 16.90 0.30 11.13
N ALA A 37 15.60 0.35 10.84
CA ALA A 37 15.06 0.73 9.53
C ALA A 37 15.55 2.12 9.11
N TRP A 38 15.48 3.10 10.01
CA TRP A 38 15.97 4.45 9.76
C TRP A 38 17.48 4.50 9.49
N ASN A 39 18.28 3.79 10.29
CA ASN A 39 19.73 3.78 10.16
C ASN A 39 20.20 3.09 8.87
N LYS A 40 19.45 2.09 8.39
CA LYS A 40 19.74 1.36 7.14
C LYS A 40 19.17 2.01 5.89
N ALA A 41 18.23 2.94 6.02
CA ALA A 41 17.61 3.61 4.89
C ALA A 41 18.65 4.35 4.03
N ALA A 42 18.65 4.03 2.73
CA ALA A 42 19.62 4.47 1.75
C ALA A 42 19.08 5.56 0.79
N ASP A 43 17.76 5.69 0.67
CA ASP A 43 17.12 6.68 -0.18
C ASP A 43 15.94 7.39 0.51
N ASP A 44 15.42 8.43 -0.15
CA ASP A 44 14.31 9.24 0.37
C ASP A 44 13.03 8.41 0.61
N TYR A 45 12.79 7.35 -0.17
CA TYR A 45 11.58 6.53 -0.04
C TYR A 45 11.64 5.68 1.23
N GLU A 46 12.79 5.06 1.47
CA GLU A 46 13.08 4.33 2.69
C GLU A 46 13.08 5.25 3.92
N LYS A 47 13.66 6.45 3.81
CA LYS A 47 13.67 7.46 4.89
C LYS A 47 12.26 7.94 5.23
N PHE A 48 11.44 8.19 4.22
CA PHE A 48 10.02 8.54 4.38
C PHE A 48 9.27 7.49 5.22
N ILE A 49 9.37 6.22 4.85
CA ILE A 49 8.68 5.11 5.54
C ILE A 49 9.21 4.96 6.97
N ALA A 50 10.52 4.92 7.14
CA ALA A 50 11.12 4.74 8.47
C ALA A 50 10.77 5.89 9.42
N ALA A 51 10.81 7.14 8.94
CA ALA A 51 10.44 8.32 9.74
C ALA A 51 8.97 8.28 10.18
N TYR A 52 8.04 7.84 9.31
CA TYR A 52 6.62 7.71 9.65
C TYR A 52 6.41 6.76 10.84
N HIS A 53 7.06 5.59 10.82
CA HIS A 53 6.93 4.63 11.90
C HIS A 53 7.64 5.07 13.19
N LEU A 54 8.80 5.73 13.08
CA LEU A 54 9.46 6.33 14.25
C LEU A 54 8.57 7.39 14.91
N ALA A 55 7.90 8.24 14.13
CA ALA A 55 7.00 9.25 14.67
C ALA A 55 5.87 8.63 15.52
N ARG A 56 5.29 7.50 15.06
CA ARG A 56 4.20 6.80 15.78
C ARG A 56 4.60 6.29 17.16
N GLN A 57 5.89 6.07 17.39
CA GLN A 57 6.44 5.55 18.65
C GLN A 57 6.82 6.64 19.67
N GLN A 58 6.81 7.91 19.26
CA GLN A 58 7.28 8.99 20.13
C GLN A 58 6.27 9.27 21.24
N LYS A 59 6.77 9.36 22.48
CA LYS A 59 5.98 9.73 23.66
C LYS A 59 5.75 11.24 23.75
N SER A 60 6.70 12.02 23.24
CA SER A 60 6.66 13.47 23.18
C SER A 60 5.97 13.90 21.89
N ILE A 61 4.96 14.76 22.00
CA ILE A 61 4.26 15.30 20.83
C ILE A 61 5.19 16.16 19.95
N ILE A 62 6.18 16.82 20.55
CA ILE A 62 7.18 17.61 19.84
C ILE A 62 8.06 16.69 18.97
N ASP A 63 8.50 15.56 19.53
CA ASP A 63 9.32 14.59 18.78
C ASP A 63 8.49 13.87 17.71
N LYS A 64 7.23 13.55 18.01
CA LYS A 64 6.28 13.00 17.04
C LYS A 64 6.10 13.94 15.86
N LEU A 65 5.87 15.24 16.12
CA LEU A 65 5.73 16.26 15.09
C LEU A 65 6.99 16.33 14.23
N LYS A 66 8.18 16.41 14.85
CA LYS A 66 9.46 16.46 14.13
C LYS A 66 9.66 15.28 13.19
N TRP A 67 9.36 14.07 13.64
CA TRP A 67 9.46 12.88 12.80
C TRP A 67 8.39 12.83 11.70
N MET A 68 7.16 13.31 11.97
CA MET A 68 6.14 13.41 10.93
C MET A 68 6.51 14.45 9.87
N GLU A 69 7.05 15.60 10.26
CA GLU A 69 7.57 16.62 9.34
C GLU A 69 8.76 16.09 8.53
N THR A 70 9.62 15.29 9.15
CA THR A 70 10.71 14.59 8.45
C THR A 70 10.15 13.62 7.40
N SER A 71 9.13 12.83 7.77
CA SER A 71 8.50 11.88 6.85
C SER A 71 7.87 12.56 5.64
N ILE A 72 7.06 13.61 5.84
CA ILE A 72 6.46 14.36 4.73
C ILE A 72 7.51 15.05 3.86
N GLN A 73 8.61 15.56 4.44
CA GLN A 73 9.66 16.22 3.66
C GLN A 73 10.32 15.24 2.66
N TYR A 74 10.66 14.03 3.11
CA TYR A 74 11.20 13.00 2.22
C TYR A 74 10.17 12.55 1.16
N ALA A 75 8.90 12.43 1.55
CA ALA A 75 7.83 12.11 0.60
C ALA A 75 7.64 13.21 -0.46
N LEU A 76 7.77 14.49 -0.08
CA LEU A 76 7.70 15.64 -0.99
C LEU A 76 8.92 15.74 -1.91
N ASN A 77 10.11 15.32 -1.46
CA ASN A 77 11.29 15.29 -2.33
C ASN A 77 11.14 14.30 -3.49
N ILE A 78 10.46 13.18 -3.25
CA ILE A 78 10.19 12.16 -4.27
C ILE A 78 9.14 12.63 -5.28
N ASN A 79 8.04 13.23 -4.79
CA ASN A 79 6.98 13.86 -5.60
C ASN A 79 6.45 13.01 -6.78
N ASP A 80 6.23 11.71 -6.57
CA ASP A 80 5.70 10.81 -7.59
C ASP A 80 4.48 10.01 -7.10
N GLU A 81 3.86 9.23 -7.99
CA GLU A 81 2.65 8.45 -7.68
C GLU A 81 2.89 7.37 -6.60
N ASN A 82 4.14 7.01 -6.26
CA ASN A 82 4.42 6.05 -5.20
C ASN A 82 4.21 6.64 -3.80
N VAL A 83 4.21 7.96 -3.65
CA VAL A 83 4.15 8.62 -2.32
C VAL A 83 3.04 9.66 -2.18
N LYS A 84 2.52 10.22 -3.29
CA LYS A 84 1.48 11.26 -3.23
C LYS A 84 0.24 10.85 -2.43
N SER A 85 -0.14 9.58 -2.50
CA SER A 85 -1.27 9.06 -1.73
C SER A 85 -1.06 9.16 -0.21
N ALA A 86 0.19 9.23 0.26
CA ALA A 86 0.52 9.38 1.68
C ALA A 86 0.36 10.82 2.19
N TYR A 87 0.35 11.83 1.31
CA TYR A 87 0.37 13.24 1.72
C TYR A 87 -0.85 13.61 2.56
N SER A 88 -2.05 13.16 2.16
CA SER A 88 -3.28 13.40 2.94
C SER A 88 -3.11 12.94 4.39
N THR A 89 -2.61 11.73 4.57
CA THR A 89 -2.46 11.08 5.89
C THR A 89 -1.35 11.72 6.72
N LEU A 90 -0.21 12.04 6.10
CA LEU A 90 0.89 12.70 6.80
C LEU A 90 0.49 14.10 7.27
N TYR A 91 -0.12 14.90 6.42
CA TYR A 91 -0.60 16.23 6.79
C TYR A 91 -1.69 16.17 7.87
N GLU A 92 -2.58 15.18 7.82
CA GLU A 92 -3.58 14.98 8.89
C GLU A 92 -2.91 14.67 10.24
N ASN A 93 -1.88 13.82 10.25
CA ASN A 93 -1.13 13.50 11.46
C ASN A 93 -0.35 14.71 12.00
N ILE A 94 0.25 15.51 11.12
CA ILE A 94 0.95 16.76 11.48
C ILE A 94 -0.05 17.75 12.08
N ALA A 95 -1.22 17.91 11.46
CA ALA A 95 -2.27 18.80 11.96
C ALA A 95 -2.69 18.44 13.40
N LYS A 96 -2.93 17.15 13.66
CA LYS A 96 -3.25 16.63 15.00
C LYS A 96 -2.14 16.92 16.02
N CYS A 97 -0.87 16.86 15.61
CA CYS A 97 0.23 17.22 16.50
C CYS A 97 0.22 18.70 16.87
N TYR A 98 -0.08 19.58 15.90
CA TYR A 98 -0.23 21.01 16.17
C TYR A 98 -1.46 21.33 17.03
N GLU A 99 -2.57 20.59 16.89
CA GLU A 99 -3.73 20.72 17.79
C GLU A 99 -3.36 20.41 19.25
N GLU A 100 -2.66 19.29 19.49
CA GLU A 100 -2.23 18.89 20.83
C GLU A 100 -1.21 19.88 21.42
N LEU A 101 -0.41 20.53 20.57
CA LEU A 101 0.48 21.63 20.94
C LEU A 101 -0.24 22.98 21.14
N SER A 102 -1.57 23.05 20.98
CA SER A 102 -2.36 24.28 21.04
C SER A 102 -1.94 25.34 20.02
N ASP A 103 -1.52 24.93 18.82
CA ASP A 103 -1.21 25.79 17.67
C ASP A 103 -2.28 25.67 16.57
N PRO A 104 -3.40 26.42 16.69
CA PRO A 104 -4.51 26.30 15.76
C PRO A 104 -4.19 26.82 14.35
N VAL A 105 -3.17 27.68 14.21
CA VAL A 105 -2.78 28.26 12.91
C VAL A 105 -2.12 27.19 12.06
N ASN A 106 -1.13 26.48 12.61
CA ASN A 106 -0.47 25.39 11.90
C ASN A 106 -1.35 24.15 11.77
N ALA A 107 -2.20 23.84 12.76
CA ALA A 107 -3.19 22.77 12.64
C ALA A 107 -4.11 23.00 11.42
N LYS A 108 -4.74 24.17 11.32
CA LYS A 108 -5.63 24.52 10.21
C LYS A 108 -4.93 24.40 8.85
N LYS A 109 -3.72 24.97 8.71
CA LYS A 109 -2.93 24.90 7.49
C LYS A 109 -2.72 23.45 7.03
N ASN A 110 -2.36 22.56 7.95
CA ASN A 110 -2.10 21.17 7.62
C ASN A 110 -3.38 20.38 7.32
N TYR A 111 -4.52 20.69 7.94
CA TYR A 111 -5.81 20.11 7.52
C TYR A 111 -6.22 20.53 6.11
N GLU A 112 -5.99 21.79 5.73
CA GLU A 112 -6.25 22.27 4.38
C GLU A 112 -5.38 21.53 3.35
N LEU A 113 -4.09 21.31 3.66
CA LEU A 113 -3.19 20.50 2.84
C LEU A 113 -3.63 19.03 2.77
N SER A 114 -4.01 18.43 3.91
CA SER A 114 -4.54 17.07 3.93
C SER A 114 -5.75 16.93 3.01
N LYS A 115 -6.70 17.86 3.10
CA LYS A 115 -7.89 17.90 2.24
C LYS A 115 -7.55 18.11 0.76
N LEU A 116 -6.54 18.92 0.44
CA LEU A 116 -6.09 19.14 -0.93
C LEU A 116 -5.61 17.84 -1.59
N TYR A 117 -4.89 16.99 -0.84
CA TYR A 117 -4.39 15.71 -1.33
C TYR A 117 -5.36 14.54 -1.13
N LYS A 118 -6.52 14.79 -0.55
CA LYS A 118 -7.59 13.82 -0.39
C LYS A 118 -8.47 13.81 -1.64
N GLY A 119 -8.41 12.73 -2.42
CA GLY A 119 -9.19 12.64 -3.66
C GLY A 119 -9.00 11.33 -4.40
N ALA A 120 -9.64 11.23 -5.56
CA ALA A 120 -9.49 10.10 -6.46
C ALA A 120 -8.02 9.99 -6.92
N PRO A 121 -7.48 8.76 -7.10
CA PRO A 121 -6.12 8.58 -7.56
C PRO A 121 -5.90 9.20 -8.95
N SER A 122 -4.76 9.87 -9.14
CA SER A 122 -4.34 10.45 -10.43
C SER A 122 -3.45 9.51 -11.26
N ASP A 123 -3.16 8.32 -10.73
CA ASP A 123 -2.20 7.38 -11.28
C ASP A 123 -2.52 7.03 -12.74
N LYS A 124 -1.50 6.99 -13.58
CA LYS A 124 -1.60 6.69 -15.02
C LYS A 124 -1.19 5.25 -15.34
N GLY A 125 -0.77 4.47 -14.34
CA GLY A 125 -0.30 3.12 -14.51
C GLY A 125 1.15 3.04 -15.03
N PRO A 126 1.51 2.00 -15.80
CA PRO A 126 0.65 0.90 -16.27
C PRO A 126 -0.01 0.15 -15.11
N PHE A 127 -1.19 -0.43 -15.38
CA PHE A 127 -1.94 -1.20 -14.39
C PHE A 127 -1.91 -2.68 -14.73
N TYR A 128 -1.96 -3.50 -13.68
CA TYR A 128 -1.84 -4.95 -13.75
C TYR A 128 -2.95 -5.63 -12.98
N HIS A 129 -3.47 -6.71 -13.55
CA HIS A 129 -4.42 -7.62 -12.90
C HIS A 129 -3.87 -9.05 -12.89
N GLY A 130 -3.61 -9.57 -11.69
CA GLY A 130 -3.16 -10.94 -11.50
C GLY A 130 -4.33 -11.91 -11.32
N THR A 131 -4.37 -12.98 -12.12
CA THR A 131 -5.44 -13.98 -12.07
C THR A 131 -4.98 -15.34 -12.60
N LYS A 132 -5.87 -16.33 -12.57
CA LYS A 132 -5.73 -17.61 -13.26
C LYS A 132 -6.76 -17.81 -14.38
N ALA A 133 -7.63 -16.83 -14.60
CA ALA A 133 -8.56 -16.83 -15.70
C ALA A 133 -7.81 -16.71 -17.04
N ASP A 134 -8.27 -17.44 -18.05
CA ASP A 134 -7.70 -17.41 -19.41
C ASP A 134 -8.40 -16.33 -20.25
N LEU A 135 -7.93 -15.10 -20.12
CA LEU A 135 -8.43 -13.90 -20.82
C LEU A 135 -7.56 -13.55 -22.03
N LYS A 136 -8.15 -12.84 -22.99
CA LYS A 136 -7.52 -12.37 -24.22
C LYS A 136 -7.50 -10.84 -24.29
N VAL A 137 -6.59 -10.29 -25.08
CA VAL A 137 -6.58 -8.86 -25.40
C VAL A 137 -7.91 -8.47 -26.04
N GLY A 138 -8.51 -7.38 -25.55
CA GLY A 138 -9.83 -6.92 -25.94
C GLY A 138 -10.95 -7.36 -25.01
N ASP A 139 -10.72 -8.37 -24.16
CA ASP A 139 -11.73 -8.80 -23.17
C ASP A 139 -11.98 -7.69 -22.15
N LEU A 140 -13.23 -7.64 -21.67
CA LEU A 140 -13.65 -6.79 -20.57
C LEU A 140 -13.81 -7.65 -19.32
N LEU A 141 -12.94 -7.41 -18.34
CA LEU A 141 -13.10 -7.95 -17.00
C LEU A 141 -14.16 -7.11 -16.28
N THR A 142 -15.18 -7.74 -15.73
CA THR A 142 -16.28 -7.08 -15.00
C THR A 142 -16.33 -7.51 -13.54
N ALA A 143 -16.87 -6.67 -12.65
CA ALA A 143 -17.19 -7.05 -11.28
C ALA A 143 -18.33 -8.09 -11.24
N GLY A 144 -18.59 -8.68 -10.08
CA GLY A 144 -19.72 -9.60 -9.86
C GLY A 144 -19.35 -11.08 -9.67
N GLY A 145 -18.07 -11.43 -9.70
CA GLY A 145 -17.57 -12.76 -9.36
C GLY A 145 -17.58 -13.06 -7.85
N ILE A 146 -17.29 -14.31 -7.49
CA ILE A 146 -17.10 -14.76 -6.10
C ILE A 146 -15.70 -14.35 -5.62
N SER A 147 -15.57 -13.90 -4.36
CA SER A 147 -14.28 -13.50 -3.79
C SER A 147 -13.23 -14.62 -3.77
N ASN A 148 -11.99 -14.26 -4.15
CA ASN A 148 -10.81 -15.12 -4.04
C ASN A 148 -10.47 -15.45 -2.58
N TYR A 149 -10.96 -14.68 -1.61
CA TYR A 149 -10.63 -14.84 -0.18
C TYR A 149 -11.81 -15.37 0.63
N ASN A 150 -13.06 -15.05 0.25
CA ASN A 150 -14.28 -15.51 0.93
C ASN A 150 -15.31 -16.07 -0.07
N PRO A 151 -15.64 -17.37 -0.05
CA PRO A 151 -16.58 -17.96 -1.00
C PRO A 151 -18.03 -17.45 -0.89
N GLU A 152 -18.41 -16.79 0.21
CA GLU A 152 -19.76 -16.25 0.44
C GLU A 152 -19.91 -14.79 -0.01
N LEU A 153 -18.83 -14.13 -0.42
CA LEU A 153 -18.82 -12.70 -0.74
C LEU A 153 -18.80 -12.47 -2.25
N GLN A 154 -19.85 -11.83 -2.77
CA GLN A 154 -19.88 -11.33 -4.13
C GLN A 154 -19.06 -10.04 -4.23
N ILE A 155 -18.10 -10.00 -5.14
CA ILE A 155 -17.23 -8.83 -5.27
C ILE A 155 -17.91 -7.79 -6.16
N ASN A 156 -18.23 -6.64 -5.59
CA ASN A 156 -18.80 -5.50 -6.30
C ASN A 156 -17.77 -4.63 -7.03
N HIS A 157 -16.49 -5.01 -6.99
CA HIS A 157 -15.37 -4.28 -7.58
C HIS A 157 -14.37 -5.24 -8.24
N ILE A 158 -13.58 -4.70 -9.16
CA ILE A 158 -12.44 -5.38 -9.78
C ILE A 158 -11.18 -4.74 -9.22
N TYR A 159 -10.23 -5.57 -8.79
CA TYR A 159 -8.99 -5.13 -8.18
C TYR A 159 -7.84 -5.19 -9.18
N PHE A 160 -6.99 -4.17 -9.16
CA PHE A 160 -5.80 -4.05 -10.00
C PHE A 160 -4.77 -3.18 -9.29
N THR A 161 -3.53 -3.17 -9.79
CA THR A 161 -2.44 -2.44 -9.14
C THR A 161 -1.47 -1.88 -10.17
N ALA A 162 -0.83 -0.76 -9.86
CA ALA A 162 0.31 -0.27 -10.65
C ALA A 162 1.67 -0.84 -10.17
N ASN A 163 1.63 -1.82 -9.26
CA ASN A 163 2.79 -2.57 -8.79
C ASN A 163 2.74 -4.01 -9.29
N ILE A 164 3.64 -4.38 -10.21
CA ILE A 164 3.67 -5.72 -10.79
C ILE A 164 3.82 -6.82 -9.74
N ASN A 165 4.60 -6.59 -8.66
CA ASN A 165 4.79 -7.57 -7.60
C ASN A 165 3.47 -7.86 -6.88
N GLY A 166 2.61 -6.85 -6.74
CA GLY A 166 1.26 -7.01 -6.21
C GLY A 166 0.38 -7.87 -7.14
N ALA A 167 0.48 -7.67 -8.45
CA ALA A 167 -0.25 -8.48 -9.42
C ALA A 167 0.25 -9.93 -9.48
N VAL A 168 1.56 -10.17 -9.40
CA VAL A 168 2.14 -11.52 -9.31
C VAL A 168 1.62 -12.25 -8.07
N LEU A 169 1.61 -11.57 -6.92
CA LEU A 169 1.04 -12.13 -5.68
C LEU A 169 -0.46 -12.46 -5.86
N ALA A 170 -1.23 -11.55 -6.48
CA ALA A 170 -2.64 -11.79 -6.75
C ALA A 170 -2.87 -13.01 -7.66
N ALA A 171 -2.06 -13.19 -8.70
CA ALA A 171 -2.14 -14.35 -9.59
C ALA A 171 -1.85 -15.66 -8.85
N ALA A 172 -0.83 -15.68 -7.98
CA ALA A 172 -0.47 -16.85 -7.18
C ALA A 172 -1.54 -17.23 -6.13
N LEU A 173 -2.25 -16.23 -5.61
CA LEU A 173 -3.34 -16.41 -4.64
C LEU A 173 -4.71 -16.64 -5.27
N ALA A 174 -4.87 -16.37 -6.58
CA ALA A 174 -6.14 -16.54 -7.27
C ALA A 174 -6.65 -17.99 -7.18
N LYS A 175 -7.97 -18.14 -7.04
CA LYS A 175 -8.64 -19.45 -7.04
C LYS A 175 -8.60 -20.06 -8.44
N GLY A 176 -8.64 -21.40 -8.48
CA GLY A 176 -8.62 -22.18 -9.72
C GLY A 176 -7.29 -22.89 -9.99
N GLU A 177 -7.36 -23.87 -10.89
CA GLU A 177 -6.23 -24.71 -11.32
C GLU A 177 -5.54 -24.16 -12.59
N GLY A 178 -6.03 -23.04 -13.13
CA GLY A 178 -5.44 -22.37 -14.27
C GLY A 178 -4.02 -21.87 -14.00
N ARG A 179 -3.28 -21.60 -15.07
CA ARG A 179 -1.95 -20.99 -14.99
C ARG A 179 -2.06 -19.58 -14.41
N GLU A 180 -1.11 -19.19 -13.57
CA GLU A 180 -0.93 -17.81 -13.11
C GLU A 180 -0.63 -16.87 -14.29
N ARG A 181 -1.38 -15.79 -14.39
CA ARG A 181 -1.27 -14.78 -15.45
C ARG A 181 -1.32 -13.38 -14.85
N VAL A 182 -0.56 -12.46 -15.47
CA VAL A 182 -0.56 -11.04 -15.13
C VAL A 182 -0.94 -10.28 -16.38
N TYR A 183 -2.13 -9.68 -16.38
CA TYR A 183 -2.62 -8.89 -17.51
C TYR A 183 -2.29 -7.42 -17.31
N ILE A 184 -1.93 -6.75 -18.41
CA ILE A 184 -1.89 -5.28 -18.46
C ILE A 184 -3.31 -4.81 -18.77
N VAL A 185 -3.82 -3.91 -17.94
CA VAL A 185 -5.23 -3.51 -17.97
C VAL A 185 -5.40 -2.00 -18.08
N GLU A 186 -6.48 -1.59 -18.73
CA GLU A 186 -6.93 -0.20 -18.82
C GLU A 186 -8.31 -0.07 -18.15
N PRO A 187 -8.44 0.73 -17.08
CA PRO A 187 -9.74 1.03 -16.49
C PRO A 187 -10.64 1.76 -17.49
N THR A 188 -11.89 1.32 -17.67
CA THR A 188 -12.84 1.98 -18.58
C THR A 188 -13.60 3.13 -17.94
N GLY A 189 -13.38 3.40 -16.65
CA GLY A 189 -14.01 4.48 -15.91
C GLY A 189 -13.25 4.80 -14.62
N GLU A 190 -13.93 5.46 -13.69
CA GLU A 190 -13.33 5.88 -12.42
C GLU A 190 -12.91 4.70 -11.54
N PHE A 191 -11.89 4.92 -10.73
CA PHE A 191 -11.40 3.95 -9.77
C PHE A 191 -10.95 4.66 -8.49
N GLU A 192 -10.85 3.90 -7.41
CA GLU A 192 -10.45 4.39 -6.10
C GLU A 192 -9.31 3.55 -5.52
N ASN A 193 -8.64 4.09 -4.50
CA ASN A 193 -7.65 3.33 -3.73
C ASN A 193 -8.32 2.10 -3.11
N ASP A 194 -7.61 0.96 -3.10
CA ASP A 194 -8.09 -0.23 -2.41
C ASP A 194 -8.07 0.00 -0.88
N PRO A 195 -9.22 0.07 -0.20
CA PRO A 195 -9.27 0.35 1.22
C PRO A 195 -8.74 -0.81 2.08
N ASN A 196 -8.50 -1.99 1.51
CA ASN A 196 -7.91 -3.11 2.25
C ASN A 196 -6.43 -2.87 2.57
N VAL A 197 -5.74 -2.08 1.76
CA VAL A 197 -4.28 -1.87 1.86
C VAL A 197 -3.88 -0.39 1.92
N THR A 198 -4.84 0.53 1.82
CA THR A 198 -4.63 1.98 1.93
C THR A 198 -4.84 2.43 3.37
N ASP A 199 -3.91 3.23 3.91
CA ASP A 199 -3.97 3.77 5.27
C ASP A 199 -4.16 2.68 6.35
N LYS A 200 -3.58 1.50 6.13
CA LYS A 200 -3.56 0.40 7.10
C LYS A 200 -2.25 0.39 7.87
N LYS A 201 -1.23 -0.26 7.32
CA LYS A 201 0.10 -0.34 7.92
C LYS A 201 0.98 0.85 7.56
N PHE A 202 0.87 1.28 6.31
CA PHE A 202 1.63 2.41 5.75
C PHE A 202 0.69 3.58 5.42
N PRO A 203 1.18 4.83 5.41
CA PRO A 203 0.35 5.99 5.09
C PRO A 203 0.06 6.03 3.59
N GLY A 204 -1.19 6.29 3.23
CA GLY A 204 -1.68 6.28 1.87
C GLY A 204 -1.70 4.89 1.25
N ASN A 205 -1.54 4.86 -0.08
CA ASN A 205 -1.59 3.66 -0.91
C ASN A 205 -0.23 3.38 -1.56
N LEU A 206 0.76 3.00 -0.75
CA LEU A 206 2.12 2.73 -1.25
C LEU A 206 2.19 1.49 -2.16
N THR A 207 1.26 0.54 -1.98
CA THR A 207 1.15 -0.62 -2.87
C THR A 207 0.58 -0.26 -4.25
N ARG A 208 0.06 0.96 -4.42
CA ARG A 208 -0.63 1.42 -5.63
C ARG A 208 -1.70 0.41 -6.07
N SER A 209 -2.49 -0.06 -5.10
CA SER A 209 -3.58 -1.01 -5.32
C SER A 209 -4.91 -0.27 -5.41
N TYR A 210 -5.72 -0.62 -6.39
CA TYR A 210 -6.94 0.09 -6.75
C TYR A 210 -8.09 -0.88 -6.92
N ARG A 211 -9.31 -0.31 -6.90
CA ARG A 211 -10.51 -1.04 -7.27
C ARG A 211 -11.45 -0.16 -8.11
N SER A 212 -12.19 -0.78 -9.04
CA SER A 212 -13.21 -0.11 -9.84
C SER A 212 -14.50 -0.91 -9.88
N LYS A 213 -15.64 -0.22 -10.03
CA LYS A 213 -16.93 -0.85 -10.38
C LYS A 213 -17.07 -1.00 -11.89
N GLU A 214 -16.41 -0.15 -12.64
CA GLU A 214 -16.39 -0.18 -14.09
C GLU A 214 -15.45 -1.30 -14.58
N PRO A 215 -15.68 -1.83 -15.80
CA PRO A 215 -14.83 -2.86 -16.36
C PRO A 215 -13.36 -2.45 -16.49
N LEU A 216 -12.48 -3.46 -16.52
CA LEU A 216 -11.10 -3.30 -16.95
C LEU A 216 -10.94 -3.95 -18.32
N ARG A 217 -10.37 -3.23 -19.29
CA ARG A 217 -10.03 -3.78 -20.60
C ARG A 217 -8.66 -4.45 -20.54
N ILE A 218 -8.56 -5.69 -21.02
CA ILE A 218 -7.27 -6.35 -21.20
C ILE A 218 -6.59 -5.75 -22.44
N ILE A 219 -5.44 -5.11 -22.26
CA ILE A 219 -4.66 -4.50 -23.36
C ILE A 219 -3.36 -5.25 -23.66
N GLY A 220 -2.98 -6.20 -22.80
CA GLY A 220 -1.81 -7.05 -22.99
C GLY A 220 -1.67 -8.09 -21.88
N GLU A 221 -0.69 -8.97 -22.01
CA GLU A 221 -0.25 -9.89 -20.95
C GLU A 221 1.24 -9.62 -20.68
N GLU A 222 1.58 -9.44 -19.42
CA GLU A 222 2.97 -9.34 -18.98
C GLU A 222 3.50 -10.75 -18.74
N THR A 223 4.60 -11.09 -19.40
CA THR A 223 5.20 -12.43 -19.37
C THR A 223 6.58 -12.45 -18.73
N GLU A 224 7.22 -11.29 -18.60
CA GLU A 224 8.56 -11.14 -18.03
C GLU A 224 8.48 -10.81 -16.54
N TRP A 225 8.01 -11.77 -15.75
CA TRP A 225 7.93 -11.64 -14.29
C TRP A 225 8.39 -12.91 -13.58
N THR A 226 8.93 -12.71 -12.37
CA THR A 226 9.44 -13.80 -11.53
C THR A 226 8.31 -14.36 -10.67
N LYS A 227 8.09 -15.68 -10.75
CA LYS A 227 7.13 -16.37 -9.87
C LYS A 227 7.60 -16.31 -8.41
N LEU A 228 6.64 -16.18 -7.50
CA LEU A 228 6.90 -16.37 -6.08
C LEU A 228 7.35 -17.81 -5.82
N THR A 229 8.31 -17.97 -4.91
CA THR A 229 8.71 -19.28 -4.44
C THR A 229 7.60 -19.92 -3.61
N THR A 230 7.56 -21.25 -3.55
CA THR A 230 6.59 -21.99 -2.72
C THR A 230 6.66 -21.55 -1.25
N THR A 231 7.85 -21.25 -0.75
CA THR A 231 8.07 -20.76 0.61
C THR A 231 7.43 -19.39 0.84
N GLU A 232 7.62 -18.45 -0.07
CA GLU A 232 7.00 -17.12 0.01
C GLU A 232 5.48 -17.21 -0.06
N LEU A 233 4.95 -18.03 -0.99
CA LEU A 233 3.51 -18.22 -1.15
C LEU A 233 2.87 -18.86 0.09
N ASN A 234 3.52 -19.86 0.69
CA ASN A 234 3.03 -20.50 1.91
C ASN A 234 2.99 -19.51 3.08
N LYS A 235 4.02 -18.68 3.23
CA LYS A 235 4.04 -17.62 4.26
C LYS A 235 2.89 -16.63 4.07
N TRP A 236 2.60 -16.24 2.84
CA TRP A 236 1.43 -15.39 2.53
C TRP A 236 0.10 -16.06 2.90
N ARG A 237 -0.07 -17.34 2.55
CA ARG A 237 -1.28 -18.10 2.90
C ARG A 237 -1.46 -18.24 4.41
N GLU A 238 -0.40 -18.49 5.16
CA GLU A 238 -0.43 -18.55 6.62
C GLU A 238 -0.84 -17.20 7.23
N ASN A 239 -0.31 -16.09 6.71
CA ASN A 239 -0.68 -14.75 7.18
C ASN A 239 -2.15 -14.43 6.89
N LEU A 240 -2.64 -14.75 5.68
CA LEU A 240 -4.05 -14.55 5.31
C LEU A 240 -5.01 -15.40 6.16
N ALA A 241 -4.61 -16.62 6.53
CA ALA A 241 -5.40 -17.47 7.42
C ALA A 241 -5.52 -16.86 8.83
N LYS A 242 -4.44 -16.23 9.33
CA LYS A 242 -4.45 -15.53 10.63
C LYS A 242 -5.30 -14.26 10.61
N SER A 243 -5.38 -13.56 9.47
CA SER A 243 -6.19 -12.33 9.31
C SER A 243 -7.64 -12.59 8.87
N LYS A 244 -8.14 -13.84 8.92
CA LYS A 244 -9.49 -14.22 8.45
C LYS A 244 -9.82 -13.76 7.02
N GLY A 245 -8.83 -13.71 6.14
CA GLY A 245 -9.03 -13.30 4.74
C GLY A 245 -9.11 -11.79 4.51
N GLU A 246 -8.89 -10.96 5.53
CA GLU A 246 -8.55 -9.56 5.31
C GLU A 246 -7.14 -9.49 4.71
N ILE A 247 -6.98 -8.78 3.58
CA ILE A 247 -5.68 -8.52 2.97
C ILE A 247 -4.99 -7.46 3.83
N ILE A 248 -4.46 -7.86 4.99
CA ILE A 248 -3.73 -6.98 5.89
C ILE A 248 -2.25 -7.02 5.46
N ASN A 249 -1.91 -6.34 4.37
CA ASN A 249 -0.51 -6.11 3.98
C ASN A 249 0.23 -5.33 5.04
#